data_AF-A0A816GXB0-F1
#
_entry.id   AF-A0A816GXB0-F1
#
_cell.length_a   1.000
_cell.length_b   1.000
_cell.length_c   1.000
_cell.angle_alpha   90.00
_cell.angle_beta   90.00
_cell.angle_gamma   90.00
#
_symmetry.space_group_name_H-M   'P 1'
#
loop_
_entity.id
_entity.type
_entity.pdbx_description
1 polymer ?
#
loop_
_entity_poly.entity_id
_entity_poly.type
_entity_poly.pdbx_seq_one_letter_code
_entity_poly.pdbx_strand_id
1 'polypeptide(L)'
;MKKWKLNNKKTDQSILEFLNYFDNEWLKSNAGWYEGLQLYVPNTNNALEATNRTIKDDGTFSERHVLSRFLTIASNIVNNWSIERDTSSINVKLFVTEPTISLKVWTLSCQWTKST
;
A
#
# COMPACT_ATOMS: atom_id res chain seq x y z
N MET A 1 -8.80 4.75 19.39
CA MET A 1 -10.09 5.49 19.29
C MET A 1 -10.47 6.37 20.49
N LYS A 2 -10.22 5.97 21.75
CA LYS A 2 -10.67 6.71 22.95
C LYS A 2 -10.28 8.21 22.97
N LYS A 3 -9.05 8.56 22.56
CA LYS A 3 -8.58 9.96 22.44
C LYS A 3 -9.46 10.83 21.52
N TRP A 4 -9.89 10.29 20.38
CA TRP A 4 -10.69 11.01 19.39
C TRP A 4 -12.15 11.17 19.80
N LYS A 5 -12.69 10.20 20.57
CA LYS A 5 -14.01 10.28 21.19
C LYS A 5 -14.06 11.28 22.36
N LEU A 6 -12.95 11.51 23.06
CA LEU A 6 -12.87 12.39 24.23
C LEU A 6 -12.54 13.86 23.91
N ASN A 7 -11.81 14.14 22.84
CA ASN A 7 -11.37 15.51 22.50
C ASN A 7 -12.40 16.35 21.71
N ASN A 8 -13.47 15.76 21.20
CA ASN A 8 -14.48 16.48 20.42
C ASN A 8 -15.70 16.85 21.27
N LYS A 9 -15.57 17.88 22.13
CA LYS A 9 -16.66 18.41 22.98
C LYS A 9 -17.83 19.07 22.21
N LYS A 10 -17.70 19.25 20.90
CA LYS A 10 -18.79 19.56 19.96
C LYS A 10 -18.75 18.51 18.85
N THR A 11 -19.34 17.35 19.07
CA THR A 11 -19.18 16.24 18.15
C THR A 11 -20.20 16.35 17.03
N ASP A 12 -19.72 16.52 15.80
CA ASP A 12 -20.52 16.27 14.61
C ASP A 12 -20.98 14.81 14.65
N GLN A 13 -22.29 14.59 14.65
CA GLN A 13 -22.91 13.28 14.77
C GLN A 13 -22.39 12.30 13.72
N SER A 14 -22.06 12.81 12.52
CA SER A 14 -21.49 12.03 11.43
C SER A 14 -20.12 11.42 11.78
N ILE A 15 -19.30 12.13 12.56
CA ILE A 15 -17.98 11.65 12.99
C ILE A 15 -18.15 10.50 14.00
N LEU A 16 -19.11 10.60 14.91
CA LEU A 16 -19.38 9.51 15.87
C LEU A 16 -19.90 8.26 15.17
N GLU A 17 -20.79 8.43 14.20
CA GLU A 17 -21.33 7.34 13.39
C GLU A 17 -20.22 6.63 12.60
N PHE A 18 -19.37 7.40 11.91
CA PHE A 18 -18.21 6.84 11.23
C PHE A 18 -17.28 6.09 12.18
N LEU A 19 -16.94 6.69 13.33
CA LEU A 19 -16.04 6.05 14.29
C LEU A 19 -16.65 4.76 14.85
N ASN A 20 -17.95 4.70 15.10
CA ASN A 20 -18.60 3.48 15.57
C ASN A 20 -18.66 2.41 14.49
N TYR A 21 -18.99 2.78 13.26
CA TYR A 21 -18.93 1.87 12.12
C TYR A 21 -17.52 1.29 11.94
N PHE A 22 -16.50 2.14 11.90
CA PHE A 22 -15.12 1.72 11.68
C PHE A 22 -14.61 0.80 12.81
N ASP A 23 -15.01 1.04 14.05
CA ASP A 23 -14.65 0.17 15.18
C ASP A 23 -15.28 -1.22 15.05
N ASN A 24 -16.58 -1.27 14.73
CA ASN A 24 -17.36 -2.51 14.69
C ASN A 24 -17.03 -3.37 13.48
N GLU A 25 -17.00 -2.77 12.29
CA GLU A 25 -16.82 -3.51 11.04
C GLU A 25 -15.35 -3.79 10.76
N TRP A 26 -14.46 -2.85 11.06
CA TRP A 26 -13.08 -2.93 10.62
C TRP A 26 -12.11 -3.32 11.73
N LEU A 27 -12.05 -2.57 12.84
CA LEU A 27 -11.02 -2.80 13.87
C LEU A 27 -11.20 -4.11 14.63
N LYS A 28 -12.44 -4.51 14.93
CA LYS A 28 -12.72 -5.79 15.62
C LYS A 28 -12.45 -7.00 14.73
N SER A 29 -12.77 -6.89 13.45
CA SER A 29 -12.62 -7.97 12.47
C SER A 29 -11.19 -8.08 11.94
N ASN A 30 -10.45 -6.98 11.90
CA ASN A 30 -9.10 -6.91 11.33
C ASN A 30 -8.10 -6.39 12.37
N ALA A 31 -7.54 -7.29 13.16
CA ALA A 31 -6.48 -7.00 14.14
C ALA A 31 -5.16 -6.51 13.51
N GLY A 32 -5.09 -6.44 12.18
CA GLY A 32 -3.92 -6.15 11.38
C GLY A 32 -3.80 -4.76 10.78
N TRP A 33 -4.56 -3.78 11.26
CA TRP A 33 -4.71 -2.48 10.60
C TRP A 33 -3.45 -1.57 10.62
N TYR A 34 -2.35 -2.01 11.23
CA TYR A 34 -1.12 -1.22 11.34
C TYR A 34 -0.07 -1.68 10.33
N GLU A 35 0.70 -0.75 9.76
CA GLU A 35 1.67 -1.03 8.69
C GLU A 35 2.72 -2.08 9.07
N GLY A 36 3.07 -2.16 10.35
CA GLY A 36 4.04 -3.14 10.85
C GLY A 36 3.56 -4.60 10.81
N LEU A 37 2.27 -4.87 10.57
CA LEU A 37 1.78 -6.25 10.48
C LEU A 37 2.30 -6.94 9.21
N GLN A 38 2.35 -6.21 8.10
CA GLN A 38 2.68 -6.77 6.80
C GLN A 38 3.74 -5.92 6.12
N LEU A 39 4.99 -6.24 6.43
CA LEU A 39 6.16 -5.61 5.83
C LEU A 39 6.20 -5.92 4.33
N TYR A 40 6.73 -4.97 3.56
CA TYR A 40 7.01 -5.09 2.12
C TYR A 40 5.77 -5.18 1.20
N VAL A 41 4.60 -4.77 1.69
CA VAL A 41 3.36 -4.67 0.91
C VAL A 41 2.99 -3.21 0.67
N PRO A 42 2.43 -2.86 -0.50
CA PRO A 42 1.97 -1.50 -0.77
C PRO A 42 0.94 -1.04 0.27
N ASN A 43 1.36 -0.09 1.10
CA ASN A 43 0.55 0.52 2.17
C ASN A 43 0.09 1.95 1.84
N THR A 44 0.66 2.55 0.79
CA THR A 44 0.25 3.87 0.29
C THR A 44 -0.59 3.75 -0.97
N ASN A 45 -1.49 4.71 -1.18
CA ASN A 45 -2.29 4.79 -2.40
C ASN A 45 -1.38 4.84 -3.64
N ASN A 46 -0.28 5.58 -3.59
CA ASN A 46 0.69 5.63 -4.69
C ASN A 46 1.28 4.24 -5.03
N ALA A 47 1.58 3.44 -4.00
CA ALA A 47 2.11 2.09 -4.21
C ALA A 47 1.04 1.13 -4.78
N LEU A 48 -0.22 1.26 -4.35
CA LEU A 48 -1.35 0.53 -4.92
C LEU A 48 -1.62 0.94 -6.38
N GLU A 49 -1.60 2.24 -6.68
CA GLU A 49 -1.76 2.76 -8.04
C GLU A 49 -0.62 2.33 -8.96
N ALA A 50 0.62 2.33 -8.48
CA ALA A 50 1.76 1.82 -9.23
C ALA A 50 1.61 0.32 -9.53
N THR A 51 1.19 -0.48 -8.54
CA THR A 51 0.93 -1.91 -8.72
C THR A 51 -0.20 -2.15 -9.74
N ASN A 52 -1.28 -1.37 -9.65
CA ASN A 52 -2.38 -1.41 -10.60
C ASN A 52 -1.93 -1.05 -12.02
N ARG A 53 -1.01 -0.08 -12.15
CA ARG A 53 -0.42 0.27 -13.44
C ARG A 53 0.39 -0.89 -14.02
N THR A 54 1.26 -1.52 -13.23
CA THR A 54 2.01 -2.71 -13.67
C THR A 54 1.09 -3.83 -14.16
N ILE A 55 0.00 -4.14 -13.45
CA ILE A 55 -0.96 -5.16 -13.90
C ILE A 55 -1.63 -4.78 -15.23
N LYS A 56 -1.96 -3.49 -15.39
CA LYS A 56 -2.57 -2.99 -16.63
C LYS A 56 -1.60 -2.99 -17.79
N ASP A 57 -0.35 -2.60 -17.58
CA ASP A 57 0.64 -2.45 -18.64
C ASP A 57 1.21 -3.81 -19.07
N ASP A 58 1.45 -4.72 -18.12
CA ASP A 58 2.10 -6.00 -18.38
C ASP A 58 1.12 -7.14 -18.68
N GLY A 59 -0.12 -7.03 -18.20
CA GLY A 59 -1.09 -8.12 -18.21
C GLY A 59 -2.31 -7.87 -19.06
N THR A 60 -3.12 -6.87 -18.68
CA THR A 60 -4.46 -6.70 -19.25
C THR A 60 -4.49 -5.74 -20.42
N PHE A 61 -3.46 -4.92 -20.62
CA PHE A 61 -3.41 -3.81 -21.57
C PHE A 61 -4.60 -2.85 -21.44
N SER A 62 -5.10 -2.68 -20.21
CA SER A 62 -6.35 -1.95 -19.90
C SER A 62 -7.60 -2.49 -20.61
N GLU A 63 -7.54 -3.69 -21.18
CA GLU A 63 -8.69 -4.36 -21.80
C GLU A 63 -9.45 -5.23 -20.80
N ARG A 64 -10.74 -5.45 -21.07
CA ARG A 64 -11.56 -6.40 -20.33
C ARG A 64 -11.36 -7.80 -20.90
N HIS A 65 -10.91 -8.73 -20.07
CA HIS A 65 -10.73 -10.13 -20.45
C HIS A 65 -11.88 -10.98 -19.91
N VAL A 66 -12.23 -12.04 -20.63
CA VAL A 66 -13.07 -13.12 -20.08
C VAL A 66 -12.37 -13.75 -18.88
N LEU A 67 -13.15 -14.24 -17.90
CA LEU A 67 -12.63 -14.70 -16.61
C LEU A 67 -11.49 -15.73 -16.76
N SER A 68 -11.64 -16.72 -17.63
CA SER A 68 -10.63 -17.76 -17.86
C SER A 68 -9.30 -17.15 -18.31
N ARG A 69 -9.34 -16.23 -19.28
CA ARG A 69 -8.15 -15.52 -19.78
C ARG A 69 -7.53 -14.63 -18.70
N PHE A 70 -8.36 -13.94 -17.92
CA PHE A 70 -7.89 -13.12 -16.81
C PHE A 70 -7.14 -13.95 -15.77
N LEU A 71 -7.66 -15.12 -15.39
CA LEU A 71 -7.02 -16.01 -14.42
C LEU A 71 -5.66 -16.52 -14.93
N THR A 72 -5.53 -16.83 -16.22
CA THR A 72 -4.25 -17.19 -16.83
C THR A 72 -3.26 -16.04 -16.77
N ILE A 73 -3.68 -14.82 -17.14
CA ILE A 73 -2.84 -13.62 -17.08
C ILE A 73 -2.38 -13.37 -15.64
N ALA A 74 -3.29 -13.38 -14.68
CA ALA A 74 -2.98 -13.15 -13.27
C ALA A 74 -1.98 -14.20 -12.73
N SER A 75 -2.18 -15.47 -13.09
CA SER A 75 -1.26 -16.55 -12.70
C SER A 75 0.14 -16.34 -13.27
N ASN A 76 0.23 -15.91 -14.54
CA ASN A 76 1.52 -15.61 -15.17
C ASN A 76 2.23 -14.43 -14.52
N ILE A 77 1.50 -13.36 -14.18
CA ILE A 77 2.06 -12.20 -13.47
C ILE A 77 2.67 -12.64 -12.13
N VAL A 78 1.91 -13.39 -11.32
CA VAL A 78 2.37 -13.87 -10.02
C VAL A 78 3.57 -14.82 -10.17
N ASN A 79 3.55 -15.71 -11.16
CA ASN A 79 4.66 -16.61 -11.45
C ASN A 79 5.94 -15.83 -11.81
N ASN A 80 5.83 -14.85 -12.71
CA ASN A 80 6.96 -14.01 -13.10
C ASN A 80 7.51 -13.24 -11.90
N TRP A 81 6.64 -12.65 -11.07
CA TRP A 81 7.01 -11.98 -9.83
C TRP A 81 7.70 -12.90 -8.82
N SER A 82 7.37 -14.19 -8.81
CA SER A 82 8.04 -15.20 -7.99
C SER A 82 9.43 -15.52 -8.52
N ILE A 83 9.56 -15.75 -9.84
CA ILE A 83 10.84 -16.07 -10.50
C ILE A 83 11.83 -14.90 -10.35
N GLU A 84 11.35 -13.66 -10.55
CA GLU A 84 12.19 -12.47 -10.40
C GLU A 84 12.71 -12.27 -8.97
N ARG A 85 12.00 -12.82 -7.97
CA ARG A 85 12.37 -12.74 -6.56
C ARG A 85 13.07 -13.99 -6.04
N ASP A 86 13.34 -14.98 -6.89
CA ASP A 86 14.06 -16.18 -6.50
C ASP A 86 15.51 -15.83 -6.17
N THR A 87 15.90 -16.08 -4.92
CA THR A 87 17.25 -15.84 -4.41
C THR A 87 18.32 -16.69 -5.08
N SER A 88 17.94 -17.78 -5.76
CA SER A 88 18.86 -18.61 -6.53
C SER A 88 19.16 -18.03 -7.93
N SER A 89 18.39 -17.05 -8.38
CA SER A 89 18.57 -16.39 -9.68
C SER A 89 19.73 -15.41 -9.68
N ILE A 90 20.53 -15.41 -10.75
CA ILE A 90 21.62 -14.44 -10.96
C ILE A 90 21.06 -13.01 -11.07
N ASN A 91 19.83 -12.86 -11.59
CA ASN A 91 19.18 -11.57 -11.82
C ASN A 91 18.09 -11.26 -10.78
N VAL A 92 18.29 -11.68 -9.53
CA VAL A 92 17.29 -11.50 -8.47
C VAL A 92 16.96 -10.01 -8.23
N LYS A 93 15.67 -9.68 -8.19
CA LYS A 93 15.15 -8.37 -7.79
C LYS A 93 14.89 -8.36 -6.28
N LEU A 94 15.88 -7.90 -5.53
CA LEU A 94 15.78 -7.79 -4.06
C LEU A 94 14.92 -6.59 -3.64
N PHE A 95 14.27 -6.72 -2.48
CA PHE A 95 13.61 -5.59 -1.84
C PHE A 95 14.65 -4.59 -1.34
N VAL A 96 14.45 -3.32 -1.66
CA VAL A 96 15.23 -2.23 -1.10
C VAL A 96 14.76 -2.02 0.35
N THR A 97 15.61 -2.32 1.32
CA THR A 97 15.30 -2.19 2.75
C THR A 97 15.59 -0.80 3.29
N GLU A 98 16.52 -0.09 2.66
CA GLU A 98 16.95 1.24 3.07
C GLU A 98 16.71 2.26 1.97
N PRO A 99 16.15 3.44 2.29
CA PRO A 99 15.91 4.46 1.29
C PRO A 99 17.23 4.96 0.70
N THR A 100 17.28 5.15 -0.61
CA THR A 100 18.41 5.84 -1.24
C THR A 100 18.32 7.34 -0.93
N ILE A 101 19.20 7.83 -0.06
CA ILE A 101 19.26 9.25 0.28
C ILE A 101 19.93 10.00 -0.88
N SER A 102 19.11 10.65 -1.71
CA SER A 102 19.60 11.53 -2.77
C SER A 102 19.86 12.94 -2.26
N LEU A 103 20.73 13.68 -2.96
CA LEU A 103 20.95 15.11 -2.68
C LEU A 103 19.64 15.90 -2.68
N LYS A 104 18.69 15.56 -3.55
CA LYS A 104 17.35 16.18 -3.59
C LYS A 104 16.57 15.97 -2.30
N VAL A 105 16.51 14.73 -1.80
CA VAL A 105 15.85 14.39 -0.53
C VAL A 105 16.51 15.15 0.62
N TRP A 106 17.84 15.29 0.56
CA TRP A 106 18.59 16.00 1.59
C TRP A 106 18.33 17.51 1.60
N THR A 107 18.32 18.14 0.43
CA THR A 107 17.95 19.56 0.27
C THR A 107 16.54 19.85 0.74
N LEU A 108 15.55 19.01 0.36
CA LEU A 108 14.16 19.15 0.79
C LEU A 108 14.01 19.02 2.30
N SER A 109 14.70 18.06 2.90
CA SER A 109 14.69 17.86 4.35
C SER A 109 15.25 19.09 5.07
N CYS A 110 16.41 19.60 4.65
CA CYS A 110 17.00 20.82 5.22
C CYS A 110 16.10 22.06 5.07
N GLN A 111 15.37 22.20 3.96
CA GLN A 111 14.42 23.29 3.75
C GLN A 111 13.23 23.18 4.71
N TRP A 112 12.70 21.97 4.89
CA TRP A 112 11.60 21.71 5.80
C TRP A 112 11.97 22.03 7.26
N THR A 113 13.15 21.62 7.71
CA THR A 113 13.62 21.92 9.08
C THR A 113 13.78 23.42 9.32
N LYS A 114 14.15 24.21 8.30
CA LYS A 114 14.27 25.67 8.41
C LYS A 114 12.92 26.39 8.44
N SER A 115 11.86 25.75 7.93
CA SER A 115 10.51 26.31 7.87
C SER A 115 9.63 25.98 9.09
N THR A 116 10.14 25.19 10.03
CA THR A 116 9.47 24.82 11.29
C THR A 116 10.10 25.58 12.44
#